data_AF-A0A1I2F8H8-F1
#
_entry.id   AF-A0A1I2F8H8-F1
#
_cell.length_a   1.000
_cell.length_b   1.000
_cell.length_c   1.000
_cell.angle_alpha   90.00
_cell.angle_beta   90.00
_cell.angle_gamma   90.00
#
_symmetry.space_group_name_H-M   'P 1'
#
loop_
_entity.id
_entity.type
_entity.pdbx_description
1 polymer ?
#
loop_
_entity_poly.entity_id
_entity_poly.type
_entity_poly.pdbx_seq_one_letter_code
_entity_poly.pdbx_strand_id
1 'polypeptide(L)' 'MMTPVKAVKGECQEIKNRNKAPNDLYWTAVSRIRQPIESLFNWLIEKTNIQRACKVRSTKGLLRHLFGKIATAFTNLIF' A
#
# COMPACT_ATOMS: atom_id res chain seq x y z
N MET A 1 -4.61 10.39 -6.77
CA MET A 1 -4.09 9.65 -5.60
C MET A 1 -4.15 10.59 -4.40
N MET A 2 -4.93 10.27 -3.35
CA MET A 2 -4.98 11.09 -2.14
C MET A 2 -3.64 10.96 -1.40
N THR A 3 -2.79 11.97 -1.54
CA THR A 3 -1.50 12.05 -0.86
C THR A 3 -1.65 12.85 0.42
N PRO A 4 -0.79 12.59 1.43
CA PRO A 4 -0.81 13.38 2.65
C PRO A 4 -0.37 14.80 2.30
N VAL A 5 -0.94 15.81 2.98
CA VAL A 5 -0.64 17.22 2.68
C VAL A 5 0.76 17.56 3.16
N LYS A 6 1.72 17.74 2.26
CA LYS A 6 3.10 18.10 2.61
C LYS A 6 3.13 19.42 3.40
N ALA A 7 3.82 19.44 4.54
CA ALA A 7 4.07 20.66 5.29
C ALA A 7 4.90 21.66 4.44
N VAL A 8 4.56 22.94 4.52
CA VAL A 8 5.24 24.00 3.77
C VAL A 8 6.42 24.52 4.62
N LYS A 9 7.55 24.84 4.00
CA LYS A 9 8.71 25.36 4.76
C LYS A 9 8.54 26.87 4.97
N GLY A 10 8.57 27.35 6.21
CA GLY A 10 8.50 28.78 6.55
C GLY A 10 7.11 29.35 6.88
N GLU A 11 6.09 28.50 7.00
CA GLU A 11 4.71 28.89 7.38
C GLU A 11 4.65 29.44 8.81
N CYS A 12 3.89 30.53 8.98
CA CYS A 12 3.63 31.15 10.27
C CYS A 12 2.94 30.16 11.23
N GLN A 13 3.36 30.15 12.49
CA GLN A 13 2.91 29.19 13.50
C GLN A 13 1.39 29.24 13.73
N GLU A 14 0.80 30.43 13.61
CA GLU A 14 -0.65 30.65 13.75
C GLU A 14 -1.45 29.92 12.65
N ILE A 15 -0.95 29.96 11.41
CA ILE A 15 -1.57 29.31 10.25
C ILE A 15 -1.46 27.79 10.39
N LYS A 16 -0.31 27.29 10.87
CA LYS A 16 -0.13 25.86 11.18
C LYS A 16 -1.11 25.38 12.23
N ASN A 17 -1.26 26.12 13.33
CA ASN A 17 -2.20 25.76 14.40
C ASN A 17 -3.64 25.73 13.89
N ARG A 18 -4.04 26.71 13.08
CA ARG A 18 -5.38 26.76 12.47
C ARG A 18 -5.63 25.58 11.53
N ASN A 19 -4.65 25.21 10.73
CA ASN A 19 -4.77 24.12 9.76
C ASN A 19 -4.49 22.74 10.35
N LYS A 20 -4.03 22.64 11.60
CA LYS A 20 -3.66 21.36 12.24
C LYS A 20 -4.82 20.38 12.29
N ALA A 21 -5.95 20.78 12.89
CA ALA A 21 -7.11 19.91 13.05
C ALA A 21 -7.67 19.37 11.72
N PRO A 22 -7.95 20.20 10.69
CA PRO A 22 -8.44 19.68 9.41
C PRO A 22 -7.40 18.81 8.69
N ASN A 23 -6.11 19.14 8.83
CA ASN A 23 -5.03 18.35 8.26
C ASN A 23 -4.96 16.97 8.95
N ASP A 24 -4.91 16.90 10.28
CA ASP A 24 -4.89 15.63 11.03
C ASP A 24 -6.06 14.71 10.66
N LEU A 25 -7.28 15.26 10.51
CA LEU A 25 -8.44 14.49 10.05
C LEU A 25 -8.25 13.93 8.64
N TYR A 26 -7.76 14.75 7.71
CA TYR A 26 -7.46 14.33 6.34
C TYR A 26 -6.35 13.26 6.30
N TRP A 27 -5.27 13.44 7.05
CA TRP A 27 -4.17 12.47 7.15
C TRP A 27 -4.62 11.13 7.75
N THR A 28 -5.48 11.18 8.76
CA THR A 28 -6.08 9.97 9.36
C THR A 28 -6.96 9.25 8.34
N ALA A 29 -7.80 9.99 7.60
CA ALA A 29 -8.63 9.41 6.55
C ALA A 29 -7.79 8.75 5.44
N VAL A 30 -6.75 9.44 4.98
CA VAL A 30 -5.82 8.93 3.96
C VAL A 30 -5.09 7.68 4.46
N SER A 31 -4.63 7.68 5.71
CA SER A 31 -3.93 6.54 6.31
C SER A 31 -4.86 5.33 6.47
N ARG A 32 -6.09 5.55 6.93
CA ARG A 32 -7.11 4.48 7.07
C ARG A 32 -7.39 3.75 5.76
N ILE A 33 -7.31 4.44 4.62
CA ILE A 33 -7.50 3.82 3.30
C ILE A 33 -6.28 3.00 2.87
N ARG A 34 -5.06 3.42 3.25
CA ARG A 34 -3.81 2.74 2.84
C ARG A 34 -3.51 1.50 3.67
N GLN A 35 -3.70 1.58 4.98
CA GLN A 35 -3.44 0.48 5.91
C GLN A 35 -4.02 -0.88 5.47
N PRO A 36 -5.28 -1.00 5.02
CA PRO A 36 -5.81 -2.29 4.55
C PRO A 36 -5.13 -2.78 3.26
N ILE A 37 -4.74 -1.86 2.36
CA ILE A 37 -4.04 -2.20 1.13
C ILE A 37 -2.64 -2.73 1.46
N GLU A 38 -1.91 -2.05 2.33
CA GLU A 38 -0.58 -2.48 2.80
C GLU A 38 -0.65 -3.83 3.53
N SER A 39 -1.66 -4.01 4.39
CA SER A 39 -1.89 -5.27 5.10
C SER A 39 -2.17 -6.43 4.13
N LEU A 40 -3.00 -6.20 3.11
CA LEU A 40 -3.29 -7.21 2.08
C LEU A 40 -2.04 -7.61 1.30
N PHE A 41 -1.25 -6.63 0.85
CA PHE A 41 -0.01 -6.93 0.12
C PHE A 41 1.02 -7.61 1.01
N ASN A 42 1.14 -7.22 2.28
CA ASN A 42 2.03 -7.87 3.23
C ASN A 42 1.65 -9.34 3.43
N TRP A 43 0.37 -9.62 3.66
CA TRP A 43 -0.15 -10.99 3.77
C TRP A 43 0.13 -11.80 2.50
N LEU A 44 -0.13 -11.22 1.32
CA LEU A 44 0.11 -11.88 0.04
C LEU A 44 1.59 -12.23 -0.14
N ILE A 45 2.50 -11.31 0.19
CA ILE A 45 3.95 -11.53 0.11
C ILE A 45 4.38 -12.65 1.05
N GLU A 46 3.89 -12.67 2.29
CA GLU A 46 4.21 -13.71 3.27
C GLU A 46 3.79 -15.10 2.77
N LYS A 47 2.54 -15.26 2.31
CA LYS A 47 2.02 -16.57 1.90
C LYS A 47 2.62 -17.09 0.59
N THR A 48 2.95 -16.20 -0.34
CA THR A 48 3.31 -16.61 -1.71
C THR A 48 4.77 -16.41 -2.06
N ASN A 49 5.49 -15.54 -1.34
CA ASN A 49 6.82 -15.06 -1.71
C ASN A 49 6.87 -14.50 -3.15
N ILE A 50 5.86 -13.71 -3.52
CA ILE A 50 5.63 -13.20 -4.88
C ILE A 50 6.82 -12.42 -5.46
N GLN A 51 7.65 -11.82 -4.62
CA GLN A 51 8.84 -11.05 -5.02
C GLN A 51 9.93 -11.91 -5.71
N ARG A 52 9.89 -13.25 -5.56
CA ARG A 52 10.78 -14.14 -6.34
C ARG A 52 10.57 -14.02 -7.86
N ALA A 53 9.42 -13.47 -8.28
CA ALA A 53 9.11 -13.14 -9.66
C ALA A 53 10.16 -12.23 -10.33
N CYS A 54 10.90 -11.41 -9.58
CA CYS A 54 11.97 -10.56 -10.11
C CYS A 54 13.12 -11.34 -10.79
N LYS A 55 13.26 -12.64 -10.52
CA LYS A 55 14.27 -13.50 -11.16
C LYS A 55 13.82 -14.03 -12.53
N VAL A 56 12.55 -13.88 -12.88
CA VAL A 56 11.99 -14.40 -14.14
C VAL A 56 12.35 -13.46 -15.29
N ARG A 57 13.07 -13.97 -16.29
CA ARG A 57 13.57 -13.19 -17.44
C ARG A 57 12.56 -13.06 -18.59
N SER A 58 11.49 -13.86 -18.59
CA SER A 58 10.49 -13.90 -19.66
C SER A 58 9.15 -13.36 -19.18
N THR A 59 8.56 -12.42 -19.93
CA THR A 59 7.25 -11.81 -19.62
C THR A 59 6.13 -12.85 -19.52
N LYS A 60 6.13 -13.87 -20.40
CA LYS A 60 5.15 -14.97 -20.35
C LYS A 60 5.30 -15.82 -19.08
N GLY A 61 6.54 -16.12 -18.71
CA GLY A 61 6.85 -16.85 -17.47
C GLY A 61 6.49 -16.06 -16.22
N LEU A 62 6.70 -14.73 -16.27
CA LEU A 62 6.38 -13.81 -15.17
C LEU A 62 4.87 -13.80 -14.90
N LEU A 63 4.05 -13.65 -15.95
CA LEU A 63 2.60 -13.65 -15.83
C LEU A 63 2.09 -14.98 -15.24
N ARG A 64 2.57 -16.12 -15.75
CA ARG A 64 2.15 -17.43 -15.22
C ARG A 64 2.56 -17.64 -13.77
N HIS A 65 3.75 -17.16 -13.38
CA HIS A 65 4.20 -17.20 -11.99
C HIS A 65 3.31 -16.34 -11.09
N LEU A 66 2.99 -15.12 -11.52
CA LEU A 66 2.16 -14.18 -10.78
C LEU A 66 0.75 -14.74 -10.54
N PHE A 67 0.05 -15.14 -11.60
CA PHE A 67 -1.30 -15.69 -11.50
C PHE A 67 -1.33 -16.99 -10.69
N GLY A 68 -0.33 -17.87 -10.84
CA GLY A 68 -0.23 -19.09 -10.05
C GLY A 68 -0.08 -18.80 -8.55
N LYS A 69 0.79 -17.86 -8.18
CA LYS A 69 0.99 -17.46 -6.78
C LYS A 69 -0.25 -16.82 -6.17
N ILE A 70 -0.93 -15.95 -6.91
CA ILE A 70 -2.19 -15.34 -6.47
C ILE A 70 -3.26 -16.41 -6.26
N ALA A 71 -3.42 -17.34 -7.21
CA ALA A 71 -4.38 -18.44 -7.09
C ALA A 71 -4.10 -19.30 -5.84
N THR A 72 -2.84 -19.68 -5.60
CA THR A 72 -2.47 -20.43 -4.39
C THR A 72 -2.78 -19.65 -3.11
N ALA A 73 -2.55 -18.33 -3.09
CA ALA A 73 -2.87 -17.50 -1.92
C ALA A 73 -4.36 -17.55 -1.57
N PHE A 74 -5.22 -17.42 -2.59
CA PHE A 74 -6.66 -17.45 -2.41
C PHE A 74 -7.19 -18.84 -2.08
N THR A 75 -6.64 -19.91 -2.68
CA THR A 75 -6.97 -21.28 -2.28
C THR A 75 -6.64 -21.52 -0.81
N ASN A 76 -5.47 -21.09 -0.34
CA ASN A 76 -5.07 -21.20 1.07
C ASN A 76 -5.83 -20.27 2.03
N LEU A 77 -6.65 -19.35 1.52
CA LEU A 77 -7.53 -18.51 2.34
C LEU A 77 -8.93 -19.13 2.46
N ILE A 78 -9.33 -19.96 1.49
CA ILE A 78 -10.65 -20.61 1.44
C ILE A 78 -10.65 -21.95 2.18
N PHE A 79 -9.57 -22.73 2.08
CA PHE A 79 -9.37 -24.02 2.72
C PHE A 79 -8.41 -23.92 3.90
#